data_AF-M8D9M7-F1
#
_entry.id   AF-M8D9M7-F1
#
_cell.length_a   1.000
_cell.length_b   1.000
_cell.length_c   1.000
_cell.angle_alpha   90.00
_cell.angle_beta   90.00
_cell.angle_gamma   90.00
#
_symmetry.space_group_name_H-M   'P 1'
#
loop_
_entity.id
_entity.type
_entity.pdbx_description
1 polymer ?
#
loop_
_entity_poly.entity_id
_entity_poly.type
_entity_poly.pdbx_seq_one_letter_code
_entity_poly.pdbx_strand_id
1 'polypeptide(L)'
;VKDGATKQILAHYLSSSLELSLVKRTLKRLFHRLDGNIHPEAILHSDQGMHYTHPKIRRLIRKAGFKQSMSRKGNCWDNASMESFFGHMKDDLEYKTSQTLQELRDRVDSYISYYNSERYQWSLKKMTPDEFRSHLLAA
;
A
#
# COMPACT_ATOMS: atom_id res chain seq x y z
N VAL A 1 0.61 0.35 -1.10
CA VAL A 1 0.01 -0.98 -1.30
C VAL A 1 -0.12 -1.60 0.07
N LYS A 2 -1.37 -1.78 0.47
CA LYS A 2 -1.73 -2.34 1.77
C LYS A 2 -2.14 -3.79 1.58
N ASP A 3 -1.70 -4.65 2.50
CA ASP A 3 -2.16 -6.03 2.56
C ASP A 3 -3.60 -6.10 3.10
N GLY A 4 -4.46 -6.86 2.43
CA GLY A 4 -5.87 -6.97 2.79
C GLY A 4 -6.10 -7.70 4.12
N ALA A 5 -5.25 -8.66 4.46
CA ALA A 5 -5.40 -9.52 5.63
C ALA A 5 -4.69 -8.92 6.85
N THR A 6 -3.39 -8.61 6.72
CA THR A 6 -2.55 -8.14 7.83
C THR A 6 -2.60 -6.64 8.04
N LYS A 7 -3.16 -5.90 7.07
CA LYS A 7 -3.17 -4.43 7.01
C LYS A 7 -1.79 -3.79 6.87
N GLN A 8 -0.72 -4.56 6.72
CA GLN A 8 0.63 -4.01 6.51
C GLN A 8 0.70 -3.14 5.26
N ILE A 9 1.46 -2.06 5.33
CA ILE A 9 1.88 -1.33 4.13
C ILE A 9 3.11 -2.03 3.56
N LEU A 10 2.89 -2.83 2.52
CA LEU A 10 3.95 -3.63 1.88
C LEU A 10 4.84 -2.80 0.95
N ALA A 11 4.30 -1.75 0.34
CA ALA A 11 5.07 -0.88 -0.55
C ALA A 11 4.44 0.50 -0.69
N HIS A 12 5.27 1.53 -0.76
CA HIS A 12 4.88 2.91 -1.04
C HIS A 12 5.94 3.59 -1.89
N TYR A 13 5.61 4.73 -2.50
CA TYR A 13 6.59 5.57 -3.17
C TYR A 13 6.06 7.01 -3.20
N LEU A 14 6.89 7.98 -2.82
CA LEU A 14 6.54 9.39 -2.83
C LEU A 14 7.25 10.12 -3.96
N SER A 15 6.45 10.78 -4.81
CA SER A 15 6.87 11.47 -6.02
C SER A 15 6.31 12.90 -6.02
N SER A 16 7.05 13.83 -6.62
CA SER A 16 6.56 15.19 -6.93
C SER A 16 5.69 15.25 -8.19
N SER A 17 5.44 14.09 -8.81
CA SER A 17 4.71 13.98 -10.06
C SER A 17 3.77 12.78 -10.06
N LEU A 18 2.60 12.97 -10.68
CA LEU A 18 1.58 11.95 -10.95
C LEU A 18 1.86 11.20 -12.26
N GLU A 19 3.08 11.19 -12.77
CA GLU A 19 3.44 10.38 -13.93
C GLU A 19 3.27 8.87 -13.67
N LEU A 20 3.17 8.08 -14.74
CA LEU A 20 3.04 6.62 -14.65
C LEU A 20 4.20 5.95 -13.88
N SER A 21 5.34 6.65 -13.79
CA SER A 21 6.51 6.24 -13.02
C SER A 21 6.22 6.07 -11.52
N LEU A 22 5.27 6.83 -10.96
CA LEU A 22 4.82 6.72 -9.56
C LEU A 22 4.34 5.30 -9.26
N VAL A 23 3.30 4.84 -9.98
CA VAL A 23 2.74 3.50 -9.78
C VAL A 23 3.73 2.41 -10.17
N LYS A 24 4.51 2.62 -11.25
CA LYS A 24 5.54 1.65 -11.67
C LYS A 24 6.60 1.43 -10.58
N ARG A 25 7.07 2.50 -9.91
CA ARG A 25 8.06 2.40 -8.82
C ARG A 25 7.47 1.72 -7.59
N THR A 26 6.24 2.07 -7.21
CA THR A 26 5.53 1.40 -6.10
C THR A 26 5.38 -0.10 -6.35
N LEU A 27 4.94 -0.52 -7.55
CA LEU A 27 4.79 -1.93 -7.91
C LEU A 27 6.12 -2.67 -7.93
N LYS A 28 7.21 -2.05 -8.41
CA LYS A 28 8.54 -2.65 -8.34
C LYS A 28 8.99 -2.92 -6.90
N ARG A 29 8.77 -1.97 -5.98
CA ARG A 29 9.07 -2.17 -4.55
C ARG A 29 8.25 -3.32 -3.96
N LEU A 30 6.96 -3.40 -4.33
CA LEU A 30 6.10 -4.51 -3.93
C LEU A 30 6.66 -5.85 -4.40
N PHE A 31 6.94 -5.99 -5.69
CA PHE A 31 7.41 -7.27 -6.26
C PHE A 31 8.76 -7.68 -5.68
N HIS A 32 9.66 -6.72 -5.46
CA HIS A 32 10.93 -7.00 -4.80
C HIS A 32 10.74 -7.49 -3.36
N ARG A 33 9.83 -6.86 -2.59
CA ARG A 33 9.52 -7.30 -1.22
C ARG A 33 8.91 -8.71 -1.16
N LEU A 34 8.09 -9.06 -2.15
CA LEU A 34 7.45 -10.37 -2.20
C LEU A 34 8.38 -11.48 -2.70
N ASP A 35 9.44 -11.12 -3.42
CA ASP A 35 10.48 -12.05 -3.91
C ASP A 35 9.93 -13.31 -4.59
N GLY A 36 8.93 -13.13 -5.46
CA GLY A 36 8.26 -14.22 -6.16
C GLY A 36 7.27 -15.04 -5.33
N ASN A 37 7.16 -14.80 -4.02
CA ASN A 37 6.18 -15.45 -3.15
C ASN A 37 4.79 -14.82 -3.31
N ILE A 38 4.17 -15.10 -4.45
CA ILE A 38 2.85 -14.60 -4.84
C ILE A 38 1.95 -15.80 -5.11
N HIS A 39 0.87 -15.92 -4.34
CA HIS A 39 -0.11 -16.98 -4.55
C HIS A 39 -0.78 -16.82 -5.94
N PRO A 40 -1.09 -17.90 -6.69
CA PRO A 40 -1.70 -17.80 -8.02
C PRO A 40 -3.07 -17.08 -8.04
N GLU A 41 -3.76 -17.09 -6.91
CA GLU A 41 -5.04 -16.40 -6.70
C GLU A 41 -4.88 -15.01 -6.07
N ALA A 42 -3.66 -14.50 -5.91
CA ALA A 42 -3.43 -13.19 -5.33
C ALA A 42 -4.04 -12.08 -6.20
N ILE A 43 -4.82 -11.21 -5.56
CA ILE A 43 -5.52 -10.11 -6.21
C ILE A 43 -4.80 -8.80 -5.91
N LEU A 44 -4.52 -8.02 -6.95
CA LEU A 44 -4.16 -6.62 -6.82
C LEU A 44 -5.39 -5.78 -7.15
N HIS A 45 -5.99 -5.19 -6.11
CA HIS A 45 -7.17 -4.35 -6.23
C HIS A 45 -6.83 -2.86 -6.24
N SER A 46 -7.49 -2.09 -7.11
CA SER A 46 -7.37 -0.63 -7.18
C SER A 46 -8.70 0.03 -7.58
N ASP A 47 -8.77 1.34 -7.55
CA ASP A 47 -9.81 2.07 -8.28
C ASP A 47 -9.61 1.98 -9.81
N GLN A 48 -10.50 2.64 -10.56
CA GLN A 48 -10.41 2.77 -12.02
C GLN A 48 -9.57 3.99 -12.48
N GLY A 49 -8.64 4.47 -11.65
CA GLY A 49 -7.77 5.61 -11.98
C GLY A 49 -6.93 5.38 -13.24
N MET A 50 -6.50 6.47 -13.88
CA MET A 50 -5.79 6.40 -15.16
C MET A 50 -4.53 5.53 -15.10
N HIS A 51 -3.82 5.51 -13.96
CA HIS A 51 -2.59 4.76 -13.81
C HIS A 51 -2.83 3.26 -13.84
N TYR A 52 -3.88 2.78 -13.16
CA TYR A 52 -4.18 1.36 -13.01
C TYR A 52 -4.92 0.78 -14.22
N THR A 53 -5.63 1.62 -14.97
CA THR A 53 -6.25 1.26 -16.26
C THR A 53 -5.26 1.27 -17.42
N HIS A 54 -4.12 1.95 -17.29
CA HIS A 54 -3.12 2.07 -18.36
C HIS A 54 -2.52 0.71 -18.78
N PRO A 55 -2.46 0.36 -20.09
CA PRO A 55 -2.03 -0.95 -20.58
C PRO A 55 -0.66 -1.42 -20.08
N LYS A 56 0.31 -0.51 -19.94
CA LYS A 56 1.65 -0.82 -19.40
C LYS A 56 1.60 -1.32 -17.96
N ILE A 57 0.76 -0.74 -17.11
CA ILE A 57 0.61 -1.15 -15.71
C ILE A 57 -0.17 -2.46 -15.62
N ARG A 58 -1.26 -2.62 -16.38
CA ARG A 58 -1.99 -3.89 -16.46
C ARG A 58 -1.10 -5.05 -16.88
N ARG A 59 -0.24 -4.84 -17.88
CA ARG A 59 0.76 -5.83 -18.32
C ARG A 59 1.77 -6.14 -17.23
N LEU A 60 2.23 -5.14 -16.49
CA LEU A 60 3.18 -5.29 -15.39
C LEU A 60 2.60 -6.13 -14.25
N ILE A 61 1.36 -5.84 -13.82
CA ILE A 61 0.65 -6.58 -12.78
C ILE A 61 0.47 -8.05 -13.18
N ARG A 62 -0.02 -8.31 -14.40
CA ARG A 62 -0.21 -9.68 -14.91
C ARG A 62 1.10 -10.46 -15.03
N LYS A 63 2.18 -9.81 -15.48
CA LYS A 63 3.51 -10.46 -15.57
C LYS A 63 4.07 -10.85 -14.20
N ALA A 64 3.69 -10.14 -13.15
CA ALA A 64 4.08 -10.46 -11.79
C ALA A 64 3.22 -11.57 -11.14
N GLY A 65 2.22 -12.11 -11.85
CA GLY A 65 1.38 -13.20 -11.34
C GLY A 65 0.12 -12.78 -10.60
N PHE A 66 -0.21 -11.48 -10.54
CA PHE A 66 -1.43 -11.00 -9.88
C PHE A 66 -2.64 -11.03 -10.81
N LYS A 67 -3.80 -11.39 -10.24
CA LYS A 67 -5.11 -11.11 -10.83
C LYS A 67 -5.47 -9.65 -10.54
N GLN A 68 -5.71 -8.86 -11.59
CA GLN A 68 -6.12 -7.47 -11.42
C GLN A 68 -7.62 -7.40 -11.11
N SER A 69 -7.98 -6.66 -10.07
CA SER A 69 -9.36 -6.32 -9.73
C SER A 69 -9.49 -4.80 -9.62
N MET A 70 -10.64 -4.25 -10.01
CA MET A 70 -10.90 -2.81 -9.89
C MET A 70 -12.31 -2.56 -9.37
N SER A 71 -12.45 -1.53 -8.52
CA SER A 71 -13.75 -1.14 -7.97
C SER A 71 -14.75 -0.77 -9.07
N ARG A 72 -16.04 -0.99 -8.81
CA ARG A 72 -17.12 -0.48 -9.68
C ARG A 72 -17.17 1.04 -9.59
N LYS A 73 -17.59 1.71 -10.68
CA LYS A 73 -17.83 3.16 -10.65
C LYS A 73 -18.87 3.48 -9.58
N GLY A 74 -18.58 4.45 -8.73
CA GLY A 74 -19.46 4.87 -7.63
C GLY A 74 -19.42 3.98 -6.37
N ASN A 75 -18.52 2.99 -6.29
CA ASN A 75 -18.34 2.18 -5.08
C ASN A 75 -17.14 2.68 -4.25
N CYS A 76 -17.41 3.41 -3.15
CA CYS A 76 -16.35 3.89 -2.25
C CYS A 76 -15.88 2.83 -1.24
N TRP A 77 -16.69 1.80 -0.97
CA TRP A 77 -16.41 0.81 0.07
C TRP A 77 -15.12 0.04 -0.19
N ASP A 78 -14.83 -0.26 -1.45
CA ASP A 78 -13.62 -0.98 -1.86
C ASP A 78 -12.35 -0.19 -1.55
N ASN A 79 -12.42 1.16 -1.59
CA ASN A 79 -11.27 2.04 -1.34
C ASN A 79 -11.18 2.50 0.12
N ALA A 80 -12.24 2.31 0.92
CA ALA A 80 -12.34 2.80 2.29
C ALA A 80 -11.15 2.39 3.18
N SER A 81 -10.59 1.18 2.99
CA SER A 81 -9.45 0.72 3.77
C SER A 81 -8.16 1.52 3.52
N MET A 82 -7.96 2.00 2.29
CA MET A 82 -6.84 2.86 1.93
C MET A 82 -7.13 4.32 2.31
N GLU A 83 -8.36 4.79 2.15
CA GLU A 83 -8.75 6.14 2.57
C GLU A 83 -8.59 6.35 4.07
N SER A 84 -9.03 5.38 4.88
CA SER A 84 -8.83 5.40 6.34
C SER A 84 -7.34 5.44 6.71
N PHE A 85 -6.50 4.67 6.01
CA PHE A 85 -5.04 4.73 6.22
C PHE A 85 -4.49 6.12 5.93
N PHE A 86 -4.86 6.73 4.80
CA PHE A 86 -4.39 8.07 4.45
C PHE A 86 -4.93 9.17 5.37
N GLY A 87 -6.12 9.00 5.94
CA GLY A 87 -6.67 9.88 6.98
C GLY A 87 -5.76 9.88 8.20
N HIS A 88 -5.55 8.71 8.81
CA HIS A 88 -4.68 8.57 9.98
C HIS A 88 -3.24 9.03 9.71
N MET A 89 -2.68 8.70 8.54
CA MET A 89 -1.34 9.16 8.18
C MET A 89 -1.24 10.68 8.15
N LYS A 90 -2.25 11.38 7.63
CA LYS A 90 -2.22 12.85 7.56
C LYS A 90 -2.47 13.52 8.91
N ASP A 91 -3.18 12.86 9.81
CA ASP A 91 -3.42 13.34 11.17
C ASP A 91 -2.16 13.18 12.04
N ASP A 92 -1.48 12.04 11.92
CA ASP A 92 -0.30 11.70 12.72
C ASP A 92 0.99 12.34 12.17
N LEU A 93 1.10 12.50 10.85
CA LEU A 93 2.30 12.98 10.18
C LEU A 93 2.25 14.50 10.02
N GLU A 94 3.20 15.19 10.64
CA GLU A 94 3.34 16.64 10.49
C GLU A 94 4.00 16.99 9.13
N TYR A 95 3.30 16.78 8.01
CA TYR A 95 3.88 16.98 6.67
C TYR A 95 4.01 18.46 6.30
N LYS A 96 3.22 19.32 6.94
CA LYS A 96 3.15 20.76 6.60
C LYS A 96 4.42 21.51 6.96
N THR A 97 5.24 20.98 7.87
CA THR A 97 6.51 21.57 8.27
C THR A 97 7.67 21.13 7.40
N SER A 98 7.46 20.17 6.49
CA SER A 98 8.51 19.68 5.58
C SER A 98 8.89 20.75 4.56
N GLN A 99 10.17 21.13 4.56
CA GLN A 99 10.71 22.15 3.65
C GLN A 99 11.18 21.57 2.32
N THR A 100 11.51 20.28 2.29
CA THR A 100 11.99 19.60 1.09
C THR A 100 11.21 18.31 0.83
N LEU A 101 11.22 17.88 -0.44
CA LEU A 101 10.66 16.59 -0.82
C LEU A 101 11.36 15.41 -0.11
N GLN A 102 12.66 15.56 0.18
CA GLN A 102 13.42 14.53 0.86
C GLN A 102 12.99 14.39 2.32
N GLU A 103 12.84 15.51 3.03
CA GLU A 103 12.33 15.50 4.41
C GLU A 103 10.94 14.86 4.48
N LEU A 104 10.05 15.19 3.54
CA LEU A 104 8.73 14.57 3.48
C LEU A 104 8.81 13.06 3.23
N ARG A 105 9.75 12.59 2.40
CA ARG A 105 9.99 11.15 2.18
C ARG A 105 10.42 10.47 3.48
N ASP A 106 11.38 11.06 4.19
CA ASP A 106 11.92 10.49 5.42
C ASP A 106 10.86 10.39 6.52
N ARG A 107 9.98 11.41 6.62
CA ARG A 107 8.81 11.39 7.51
C ARG A 107 7.81 10.30 7.12
N VAL A 108 7.51 10.14 5.83
CA VAL A 108 6.59 9.08 5.35
C VAL A 108 7.18 7.68 5.56
N ASP A 109 8.48 7.50 5.32
CA ASP A 109 9.18 6.24 5.56
C ASP A 109 9.18 5.87 7.05
N SER A 110 9.43 6.85 7.92
CA SER A 110 9.34 6.69 9.38
C SER A 110 7.92 6.33 9.82
N TYR A 111 6.91 7.04 9.32
CA TYR A 111 5.51 6.76 9.65
C TYR A 111 5.07 5.35 9.24
N ILE A 112 5.49 4.89 8.06
CA ILE A 112 5.13 3.54 7.58
C ILE A 112 5.79 2.46 8.43
N SER A 113 7.02 2.71 8.90
CA SER A 113 7.69 1.82 9.86
C SER A 113 6.89 1.75 11.15
N TYR A 114 6.63 2.90 11.79
CA TYR A 114 5.77 3.00 12.98
C TYR A 114 4.40 2.33 12.80
N TYR A 115 3.71 2.58 11.68
CA TYR A 115 2.40 2.00 11.39
C TYR A 115 2.44 0.46 11.37
N ASN A 116 3.49 -0.12 10.78
CA ASN A 116 3.62 -1.57 10.64
C ASN A 116 4.09 -2.25 11.93
N SER A 117 5.03 -1.65 12.68
CA SER A 117 5.72 -2.30 13.79
C SER A 117 5.30 -1.83 15.19
N GLU A 118 4.64 -0.68 15.32
CA GLU A 118 4.37 -0.05 16.63
C GLU A 118 2.91 0.37 16.83
N ARG A 119 2.15 0.58 15.74
CA ARG A 119 0.74 1.01 15.84
C ARG A 119 -0.21 -0.17 16.04
N TYR A 120 -0.61 -0.39 17.29
CA TYR A 120 -1.62 -1.39 17.65
C TYR A 120 -3.01 -1.06 17.08
N GLN A 121 -3.71 -2.07 16.58
CA GLN A 121 -5.04 -1.91 15.99
C GLN A 121 -6.05 -2.85 16.66
N TRP A 122 -7.18 -2.29 17.10
CA TRP A 122 -8.26 -3.05 17.74
C TRP A 122 -8.81 -4.18 16.84
N SER A 123 -8.92 -3.92 15.54
CA SER A 123 -9.36 -4.90 14.54
C SER A 123 -8.37 -6.05 14.34
N LEU A 124 -7.11 -5.89 14.77
CA LEU A 124 -6.05 -6.90 14.69
C LEU A 124 -5.81 -7.56 16.05
N LYS A 125 -6.85 -7.74 16.87
CA LYS A 125 -6.75 -8.29 18.23
C LYS A 125 -5.76 -7.52 19.12
N LYS A 126 -5.66 -6.19 18.91
CA LYS A 126 -4.67 -5.30 19.56
C LYS A 126 -3.22 -5.69 19.27
N MET A 127 -2.93 -6.15 18.07
CA MET A 127 -1.57 -6.35 17.57
C MET A 127 -1.22 -5.25 16.56
N THR A 128 0.07 -5.04 16.33
CA THR A 128 0.56 -4.30 15.17
C THR A 128 0.39 -5.14 13.89
N PRO A 129 0.39 -4.52 12.69
CA PRO A 129 0.37 -5.28 11.43
C PRO A 129 1.46 -6.37 11.32
N ASP A 130 2.67 -6.10 11.81
CA ASP A 130 3.79 -7.05 11.78
C ASP A 130 3.62 -8.20 12.78
N GLU A 131 3.16 -7.89 14.00
CA GLU A 131 2.80 -8.90 15.00
C GLU A 131 1.67 -9.80 14.51
N PHE A 132 0.63 -9.21 13.91
CA PHE A 132 -0.52 -9.95 13.41
C PHE A 132 -0.12 -10.87 12.25
N ARG A 133 0.75 -10.42 11.33
CA ARG A 133 1.34 -11.30 10.30
C ARG A 133 2.06 -12.48 10.94
N SER A 134 2.89 -12.23 11.95
CA SER A 134 3.67 -13.26 12.63
C SER A 134 2.77 -14.26 13.35
N HIS A 135 1.70 -13.77 13.98
CA HIS A 135 0.66 -14.60 14.59
C HIS A 135 -0.03 -15.52 13.58
N LEU A 136 -0.38 -15.02 12.38
CA LEU A 136 -0.99 -15.84 11.32
C LEU A 136 -0.04 -16.91 10.75
N LEU A 137 1.27 -16.70 10.79
CA LEU A 137 2.27 -17.67 10.31
C LEU A 137 2.61 -18.74 11.34
N ALA A 138 2.39 -18.46 12.63
CA ALA A 138 2.63 -19.38 13.74
C ALA A 138 1.40 -20.23 14.12
N ALA A 139 0.23 -19.87 13.59
CA ALA A 139 -1.04 -20.58 13.81
C ALA A 139 -1.25 -21.68 12.78
#